data_AF-A0A094SBF3-F1
#
_entry.id   AF-A0A094SBF3-F1
#
_cell.length_a   1.000
_cell.length_b   1.000
_cell.length_c   1.000
_cell.angle_alpha   90.00
_cell.angle_beta   90.00
_cell.angle_gamma   90.00
#
_symmetry.space_group_name_H-M   'P 1'
#
loop_
_entity.id
_entity.type
_entity.pdbx_description
1 polymer ?
#
loop_
_entity_poly.entity_id
_entity_poly.type
_entity_poly.pdbx_seq_one_letter_code
_entity_poly.pdbx_strand_id
1 'polypeptide(L)'
;MENVRKLALYLVLAFAVVGGLVTINQTLADHSGLFGLAFTSAWLFPMVIGCWLAWRRPMIAFPLLMIWSMSVLGLLLWQSLAPSWWNTILNSNGPIITTAMFALTAPLAIYGYKRRTRFVALILIGLSALNVLATSNTESGENSELVITIPVLAAGVLFLIASFVDKQDDSAEEK
;
A
#
# COMPACT_ATOMS: atom_id res chain seq x y z
N MET A 1 21.53 6.65 10.54
CA MET A 1 20.10 6.43 10.81
C MET A 1 19.39 5.51 9.80
N GLU A 2 20.09 4.48 9.32
CA GLU A 2 19.52 3.42 8.46
C GLU A 2 18.45 2.59 9.18
N ASN A 3 18.50 2.54 10.52
CA ASN A 3 17.68 1.68 11.36
C ASN A 3 16.18 2.01 11.31
N VAL A 4 15.79 3.30 11.27
CA VAL A 4 14.36 3.68 11.22
C VAL A 4 13.72 3.32 9.88
N ARG A 5 14.46 3.52 8.77
CA ARG A 5 14.02 3.12 7.42
C ARG A 5 14.03 1.61 7.24
N LYS A 6 15.04 0.92 7.77
CA LYS A 6 15.05 -0.54 7.83
C LYS A 6 13.85 -1.06 8.62
N LEU A 7 13.51 -0.43 9.75
CA LEU A 7 12.36 -0.80 10.55
C LEU A 7 11.05 -0.58 9.77
N ALA A 8 10.87 0.57 9.12
CA ALA A 8 9.72 0.83 8.25
C ALA A 8 9.61 -0.21 7.12
N LEU A 9 10.72 -0.51 6.46
CA LEU A 9 10.79 -1.51 5.40
C LEU A 9 10.45 -2.91 5.93
N TYR A 10 11.07 -3.34 7.02
CA TYR A 10 10.83 -4.67 7.61
C TYR A 10 9.41 -4.81 8.12
N LEU A 11 8.83 -3.76 8.71
CA LEU A 11 7.44 -3.74 9.11
C LEU A 11 6.53 -3.96 7.91
N VAL A 12 6.76 -3.23 6.80
CA VAL A 12 5.97 -3.42 5.57
C VAL A 12 6.18 -4.79 4.95
N LEU A 13 7.41 -5.31 4.91
CA LEU A 13 7.69 -6.62 4.34
C LEU A 13 7.08 -7.74 5.18
N ALA A 14 7.19 -7.66 6.51
CA ALA A 14 6.56 -8.61 7.41
C ALA A 14 5.04 -8.57 7.26
N PHE A 15 4.46 -7.36 7.22
CA PHE A 15 3.03 -7.18 6.96
C PHE A 15 2.60 -7.72 5.60
N ALA A 16 3.37 -7.46 4.54
CA ALA A 16 3.11 -7.95 3.21
C ALA A 16 3.14 -9.49 3.12
N VAL A 17 4.07 -10.14 3.83
CA VAL A 17 4.15 -11.60 3.89
C VAL A 17 2.99 -12.18 4.70
N VAL A 18 2.78 -11.70 5.92
CA VAL A 18 1.72 -12.22 6.80
C VAL A 18 0.34 -11.93 6.22
N GLY A 19 0.08 -10.68 5.83
CA GLY A 19 -1.16 -10.28 5.17
C GLY A 19 -1.38 -11.03 3.87
N GLY A 20 -0.32 -11.23 3.07
CA GLY A 20 -0.40 -12.00 1.83
C GLY A 20 -0.79 -13.46 2.08
N LEU A 21 -0.17 -14.13 3.06
CA LEU A 21 -0.51 -15.51 3.43
C LEU A 21 -1.95 -15.64 3.93
N VAL A 22 -2.41 -14.70 4.76
CA VAL A 22 -3.80 -14.68 5.25
C VAL A 22 -4.77 -14.50 4.09
N THR A 23 -4.53 -13.53 3.20
CA THR A 23 -5.37 -13.27 2.03
C THR A 23 -5.42 -14.46 1.08
N ILE A 24 -4.28 -15.11 0.82
CA ILE A 24 -4.20 -16.33 -0.01
C ILE A 24 -5.04 -17.44 0.63
N ASN A 25 -4.87 -17.68 1.93
CA ASN A 25 -5.61 -18.72 2.63
C ASN A 25 -7.12 -18.49 2.60
N GLN A 26 -7.57 -17.26 2.86
CA GLN A 26 -8.99 -16.88 2.79
C GLN A 26 -9.53 -17.05 1.37
N THR A 27 -8.82 -16.53 0.37
CA THR A 27 -9.24 -16.62 -1.04
C THR A 27 -9.40 -18.07 -1.49
N LEU A 28 -8.47 -18.96 -1.12
CA LEU A 28 -8.52 -20.38 -1.46
C LEU A 28 -9.58 -21.15 -0.66
N ALA A 29 -9.91 -20.71 0.55
CA ALA A 29 -10.98 -21.29 1.36
C ALA A 29 -12.37 -20.89 0.83
N ASP A 30 -12.54 -19.64 0.42
CA ASP A 30 -13.81 -19.08 -0.04
C ASP A 30 -14.11 -19.44 -1.51
N HIS A 31 -13.07 -19.62 -2.32
CA HIS A 31 -13.20 -19.93 -3.75
C HIS A 31 -12.40 -21.18 -4.14
N SER A 32 -13.10 -22.26 -4.47
CA SER A 32 -12.46 -23.51 -4.90
C SER A 32 -11.83 -23.41 -6.29
N GLY A 33 -10.67 -24.04 -6.47
CA GLY A 33 -10.09 -24.32 -7.79
C GLY A 33 -9.41 -23.12 -8.48
N LEU A 34 -9.66 -22.96 -9.79
CA LEU A 34 -8.93 -22.02 -10.65
C LEU A 34 -9.20 -20.54 -10.31
N PHE A 35 -10.38 -20.23 -9.77
CA PHE A 35 -10.79 -18.84 -9.51
C PHE A 35 -10.01 -18.23 -8.34
N GLY A 36 -9.85 -18.95 -7.24
CA GLY A 36 -9.04 -18.48 -6.11
C GLY A 36 -7.56 -18.30 -6.47
N LEU A 37 -7.04 -19.16 -7.34
CA LEU A 37 -5.69 -19.01 -7.91
C LEU A 37 -5.59 -17.79 -8.82
N ALA A 38 -6.56 -17.57 -9.70
CA ALA A 38 -6.59 -16.42 -10.61
C ALA A 38 -6.65 -15.11 -9.80
N PHE A 39 -7.53 -15.00 -8.81
CA PHE A 39 -7.64 -13.82 -7.97
C PHE A 39 -6.35 -13.56 -7.18
N THR A 40 -5.77 -14.60 -6.59
CA THR A 40 -4.49 -14.50 -5.89
C THR A 40 -3.39 -14.00 -6.82
N SER A 41 -3.30 -14.59 -8.00
CA SER A 41 -2.29 -14.23 -9.00
C SER A 41 -2.46 -12.78 -9.48
N ALA A 42 -3.71 -12.29 -9.58
CA ALA A 42 -4.03 -10.97 -10.09
C ALA A 42 -3.43 -9.83 -9.24
N TRP A 43 -3.27 -10.01 -7.92
CA TRP A 43 -2.63 -9.00 -7.06
C TRP A 43 -1.18 -9.37 -6.70
N LEU A 44 -0.87 -10.65 -6.57
CA LEU A 44 0.46 -11.11 -6.16
C LEU A 44 1.51 -10.86 -7.25
N PHE A 45 1.20 -11.16 -8.52
CA PHE A 45 2.13 -10.90 -9.63
C PHE A 45 2.52 -9.43 -9.76
N PRO A 46 1.58 -8.47 -9.85
CA PRO A 46 1.97 -7.07 -10.00
C PRO A 46 2.70 -6.53 -8.78
N MET A 47 2.41 -7.03 -7.57
CA MET A 47 3.18 -6.70 -6.37
C MET A 47 4.63 -7.17 -6.48
N VAL A 48 4.86 -8.44 -6.84
CA VAL A 48 6.22 -9.02 -6.97
C VAL A 48 7.00 -8.32 -8.08
N ILE A 49 6.37 -8.08 -9.23
CA ILE A 49 6.97 -7.35 -10.35
C ILE A 49 7.31 -5.92 -9.93
N GLY A 50 6.40 -5.24 -9.22
CA GLY A 50 6.63 -3.90 -8.67
C GLY A 50 7.82 -3.87 -7.71
N CYS A 51 7.91 -4.85 -6.81
CA CYS A 51 9.00 -4.96 -5.84
C CYS A 51 10.35 -5.16 -6.55
N TRP A 52 10.37 -6.07 -7.53
CA TRP A 52 11.53 -6.34 -8.35
C TRP A 52 11.99 -5.11 -9.15
N LEU A 53 11.05 -4.38 -9.76
CA LEU A 53 11.33 -3.14 -10.49
C LEU A 53 11.85 -2.05 -9.55
N ALA A 54 11.21 -1.85 -8.39
CA ALA A 54 11.63 -0.89 -7.38
C ALA A 54 13.06 -1.15 -6.91
N TRP A 55 13.44 -2.43 -6.76
CA TRP A 55 14.79 -2.83 -6.37
C TRP A 55 15.80 -2.67 -7.50
N ARG A 56 15.51 -3.15 -8.72
CA ARG A 56 16.50 -3.33 -9.79
C ARG A 56 16.55 -2.17 -10.78
N ARG A 57 15.40 -1.55 -11.10
CA ARG A 57 15.26 -0.48 -12.10
C ARG A 57 14.39 0.67 -11.57
N PRO A 58 14.87 1.42 -10.56
CA PRO A 58 14.07 2.45 -9.89
C PRO A 58 13.61 3.60 -10.83
N MET A 59 14.32 3.86 -11.93
CA MET A 59 13.87 4.85 -12.91
C MET A 59 12.61 4.43 -13.67
N ILE A 60 12.43 3.14 -13.92
CA ILE A 60 11.23 2.59 -14.59
C ILE A 60 10.11 2.37 -13.56
N ALA A 61 10.46 1.98 -12.34
CA ALA A 61 9.50 1.79 -11.26
C ALA A 61 8.77 3.08 -10.91
N PHE A 62 9.44 4.24 -11.00
CA PHE A 62 8.86 5.52 -10.61
C PHE A 62 7.54 5.86 -11.34
N PRO A 63 7.50 5.99 -12.69
CA PRO A 63 6.26 6.33 -13.38
C PRO A 63 5.17 5.27 -13.16
N LEU A 64 5.55 3.99 -13.08
CA LEU A 64 4.60 2.90 -12.87
C LEU A 64 3.95 2.94 -11.47
N LEU A 65 4.77 3.10 -10.41
CA LEU A 65 4.26 3.23 -9.05
C LEU A 65 3.49 4.54 -8.86
N MET A 66 3.88 5.61 -9.55
CA MET A 66 3.16 6.89 -9.53
C MET A 66 1.77 6.76 -10.14
N ILE A 67 1.67 6.19 -11.34
CA ILE A 67 0.38 5.94 -12.00
C ILE A 67 -0.49 5.06 -11.11
N TRP A 68 0.04 3.94 -10.62
CA TRP A 68 -0.70 3.04 -9.76
C TRP A 68 -1.17 3.72 -8.46
N SER A 69 -0.29 4.48 -7.80
CA SER A 69 -0.66 5.23 -6.59
C SER A 69 -1.76 6.26 -6.86
N MET A 70 -1.65 7.03 -7.94
CA MET A 70 -2.64 8.05 -8.29
C MET A 70 -3.97 7.42 -8.69
N SER A 71 -3.95 6.28 -9.38
CA SER A 71 -5.17 5.52 -9.67
C SER A 71 -5.86 5.03 -8.40
N VAL A 72 -5.12 4.47 -7.44
CA VAL A 72 -5.69 4.02 -6.16
C VAL A 72 -6.24 5.20 -5.35
N LEU A 73 -5.49 6.30 -5.26
CA LEU A 73 -5.96 7.52 -4.59
C LEU A 73 -7.23 8.08 -5.25
N GLY A 74 -7.29 8.11 -6.58
CA GLY A 74 -8.47 8.55 -7.31
C GLY A 74 -9.68 7.65 -7.10
N LEU A 75 -9.49 6.34 -7.05
CA LEU A 75 -10.55 5.37 -6.75
C LEU A 75 -11.05 5.50 -5.30
N LEU A 76 -10.14 5.65 -4.33
CA LEU A 76 -10.51 5.89 -2.92
C LEU A 76 -11.28 7.21 -2.76
N LEU A 77 -10.83 8.27 -3.43
CA LEU A 77 -11.54 9.55 -3.44
C LEU A 77 -12.93 9.40 -4.06
N TRP A 78 -13.06 8.70 -5.18
CA TRP A 78 -14.36 8.42 -5.79
C TRP A 78 -15.26 7.61 -4.85
N GLN A 79 -14.72 6.59 -4.18
CA GLN A 79 -15.47 5.82 -3.18
C GLN A 79 -15.99 6.70 -2.06
N SER A 80 -15.17 7.63 -1.57
CA SER A 80 -15.59 8.61 -0.57
C SER A 80 -16.71 9.54 -1.07
N LEU A 81 -16.78 9.84 -2.38
CA LEU A 81 -17.76 10.76 -2.98
C LEU A 81 -19.06 10.07 -3.42
N ALA A 82 -19.00 8.79 -3.80
CA ALA A 82 -20.14 8.02 -4.34
C ALA A 82 -20.31 6.65 -3.65
N PRO A 83 -20.58 6.63 -2.33
CA PRO A 83 -20.57 5.40 -1.54
C PRO A 83 -21.66 4.39 -1.93
N SER A 84 -22.85 4.84 -2.35
CA SER A 84 -23.95 3.95 -2.75
C SER A 84 -23.62 3.07 -3.97
N TRP A 85 -22.90 3.64 -4.94
CA TRP A 85 -22.45 2.92 -6.12
C TRP A 85 -21.36 1.89 -5.75
N TRP A 86 -20.43 2.29 -4.89
CA TRP A 86 -19.37 1.42 -4.41
C TRP A 86 -19.85 0.29 -3.51
N ASN A 87 -20.85 0.51 -2.66
CA ASN A 87 -21.47 -0.56 -1.86
C ASN A 87 -21.97 -1.72 -2.76
N THR A 88 -22.57 -1.40 -3.91
CA THR A 88 -23.06 -2.40 -4.86
C THR A 88 -21.91 -3.24 -5.46
N ILE A 89 -20.81 -2.57 -5.81
CA ILE A 89 -19.61 -3.21 -6.40
C ILE A 89 -18.87 -4.04 -5.37
N LEU A 90 -18.65 -3.50 -4.17
CA LEU A 90 -17.92 -4.16 -3.08
C LEU A 90 -18.69 -5.38 -2.57
N ASN A 91 -20.02 -5.31 -2.49
CA ASN A 91 -20.85 -6.46 -2.11
C ASN A 91 -20.77 -7.60 -3.15
N SER A 92 -20.52 -7.29 -4.41
CA SER A 92 -20.49 -8.29 -5.49
C SER A 92 -19.09 -8.84 -5.78
N ASN A 93 -18.04 -8.03 -5.60
CA ASN A 93 -16.67 -8.37 -6.02
C ASN A 93 -15.64 -8.36 -4.89
N GLY A 94 -16.05 -7.98 -3.67
CA GLY A 94 -15.15 -7.82 -2.53
C GLY A 94 -14.30 -6.54 -2.58
N PRO A 95 -13.33 -6.40 -1.65
CA PRO A 95 -12.57 -5.17 -1.45
C PRO A 95 -11.42 -5.02 -2.46
N ILE A 96 -11.78 -4.72 -3.71
CA ILE A 96 -10.83 -4.61 -4.83
C ILE A 96 -9.81 -3.47 -4.59
N ILE A 97 -10.26 -2.31 -4.13
CA ILE A 97 -9.38 -1.15 -3.93
C ILE A 97 -8.38 -1.41 -2.79
N THR A 98 -8.85 -1.98 -1.69
CA THR A 98 -8.02 -2.34 -0.52
C THR A 98 -6.96 -3.38 -0.89
N THR A 99 -7.31 -4.34 -1.75
CA THR A 99 -6.37 -5.33 -2.30
C THR A 99 -5.31 -4.67 -3.19
N ALA A 100 -5.70 -3.71 -4.04
CA ALA A 100 -4.76 -2.96 -4.87
C ALA A 100 -3.82 -2.08 -4.04
N MET A 101 -4.33 -1.44 -2.99
CA MET A 101 -3.54 -0.67 -2.02
C MET A 101 -2.53 -1.57 -1.28
N PHE A 102 -2.96 -2.76 -0.85
CA PHE A 102 -2.09 -3.76 -0.24
C PHE A 102 -0.94 -4.16 -1.17
N ALA A 103 -1.25 -4.53 -2.41
CA ALA A 103 -0.27 -4.93 -3.43
C ALA A 103 0.72 -3.79 -3.77
N LEU A 104 0.29 -2.54 -3.69
CA LEU A 104 1.11 -1.35 -3.94
C LEU A 104 2.03 -0.97 -2.77
N THR A 105 1.69 -1.37 -1.54
CA THR A 105 2.39 -0.93 -0.32
C THR A 105 3.85 -1.41 -0.28
N ALA A 106 4.08 -2.70 -0.51
CA ALA A 106 5.42 -3.27 -0.52
C ALA A 106 6.37 -2.64 -1.56
N PRO A 107 5.97 -2.51 -2.85
CA PRO A 107 6.84 -1.89 -3.84
C PRO A 107 7.10 -0.41 -3.56
N LEU A 108 6.13 0.34 -3.01
CA LEU A 108 6.35 1.71 -2.52
C LEU A 108 7.38 1.76 -1.40
N ALA A 109 7.28 0.88 -0.40
CA ALA A 109 8.22 0.85 0.72
C ALA A 109 9.65 0.51 0.26
N ILE A 110 9.81 -0.46 -0.65
CA ILE A 110 11.11 -0.79 -1.26
C ILE A 110 11.66 0.41 -2.03
N TYR A 111 10.82 1.08 -2.82
CA TYR A 111 11.22 2.26 -3.57
C TYR A 111 11.64 3.43 -2.67
N GLY A 112 10.85 3.71 -1.61
CA GLY A 112 11.13 4.73 -0.60
C GLY A 112 12.42 4.45 0.17
N TYR A 113 12.69 3.17 0.47
CA TYR A 113 13.94 2.74 1.07
C TYR A 113 15.15 3.02 0.17
N LYS A 114 15.03 2.98 -1.16
CA LYS A 114 16.21 3.22 -2.03
C LYS A 114 16.45 4.69 -2.34
N ARG A 115 15.39 5.51 -2.48
CA ARG A 115 15.47 6.86 -3.06
C ARG A 115 15.22 8.04 -2.11
N ARG A 116 15.01 7.81 -0.80
CA ARG A 116 14.87 8.85 0.24
C ARG A 116 13.79 9.91 -0.06
N THR A 117 12.68 9.52 -0.64
CA THR A 117 11.68 10.46 -1.14
C THR A 117 10.57 10.70 -0.12
N ARG A 118 10.48 11.95 0.39
CA ARG A 118 9.32 12.49 1.15
C ARG A 118 7.98 12.19 0.48
N PHE A 119 8.00 12.17 -0.84
CA PHE A 119 6.86 11.83 -1.69
C PHE A 119 6.26 10.46 -1.38
N VAL A 120 7.08 9.43 -1.11
CA VAL A 120 6.57 8.08 -0.79
C VAL A 120 5.87 8.08 0.57
N ALA A 121 6.41 8.78 1.55
CA ALA A 121 5.79 8.93 2.86
C ALA A 121 4.41 9.59 2.73
N LEU A 122 4.31 10.68 1.95
CA LEU A 122 3.05 11.38 1.70
C LEU A 122 2.04 10.50 0.95
N ILE A 123 2.47 9.70 -0.03
CA ILE A 123 1.58 8.74 -0.70
C ILE A 123 1.05 7.71 0.28
N LEU A 124 1.89 7.08 1.10
CA LEU A 124 1.46 6.05 2.04
C LEU A 124 0.49 6.61 3.10
N ILE A 125 0.75 7.83 3.59
CA ILE A 125 -0.15 8.53 4.50
C ILE A 125 -1.47 8.88 3.78
N GLY A 126 -1.40 9.42 2.57
CA GLY A 126 -2.58 9.80 1.78
C GLY A 126 -3.46 8.62 1.42
N LEU A 127 -2.86 7.49 1.02
CA LEU A 127 -3.57 6.22 0.78
C LEU A 127 -4.30 5.77 2.04
N SER A 128 -3.62 5.80 3.19
CA SER A 128 -4.20 5.37 4.45
C SER A 128 -5.34 6.28 4.90
N ALA A 129 -5.15 7.59 4.84
CA ALA A 129 -6.16 8.57 5.25
C ALA A 129 -7.40 8.51 4.35
N LEU A 130 -7.21 8.42 3.03
CA LEU A 130 -8.34 8.27 2.10
C LEU A 130 -9.02 6.91 2.23
N ASN A 131 -8.29 5.84 2.55
CA ASN A 131 -8.92 4.55 2.82
C ASN A 131 -9.85 4.64 4.04
N VAL A 132 -9.40 5.26 5.15
CA VAL A 132 -10.28 5.47 6.33
C VAL A 132 -11.54 6.25 5.96
N LEU A 133 -11.41 7.33 5.18
CA LEU A 133 -12.54 8.16 4.76
C LEU A 133 -13.49 7.41 3.81
N ALA A 134 -12.93 6.64 2.88
CA ALA A 134 -13.70 5.85 1.93
C ALA A 134 -14.49 4.75 2.64
N THR A 135 -13.84 4.01 3.55
CA THR A 135 -14.46 2.96 4.37
C THR A 135 -15.49 3.53 5.33
N SER A 136 -15.26 4.68 5.97
CA SER A 136 -16.25 5.26 6.88
C SER A 136 -17.55 5.66 6.19
N ASN A 137 -17.51 5.87 4.88
CA ASN A 137 -18.66 6.26 4.07
C ASN A 137 -19.36 5.05 3.43
N THR A 138 -18.74 3.86 3.43
CA THR A 138 -19.31 2.63 2.87
C THR A 138 -19.71 1.67 3.99
N GLU A 139 -20.76 0.88 3.81
CA GLU A 139 -21.22 -0.09 4.83
C GLU A 139 -20.35 -1.36 4.86
N SER A 140 -19.22 -1.33 4.15
CA SER A 140 -18.29 -2.45 3.98
C SER A 140 -17.51 -2.72 5.26
N GLY A 141 -18.04 -3.60 6.11
CA GLY A 141 -17.32 -4.39 7.11
C GLY A 141 -16.25 -3.65 7.93
N GLU A 142 -16.70 -2.99 9.00
CA GLU A 142 -15.95 -2.07 9.89
C GLU A 142 -14.62 -2.58 10.48
N ASN A 143 -14.26 -3.87 10.35
CA ASN A 143 -13.15 -4.48 11.09
C ASN A 143 -11.99 -5.02 10.23
N SER A 144 -12.23 -5.43 8.97
CA SER A 144 -11.18 -6.09 8.16
C SER A 144 -10.25 -5.11 7.44
N GLU A 145 -10.71 -3.89 7.14
CA GLU A 145 -9.93 -2.92 6.35
C GLU A 145 -8.90 -2.14 7.18
N LEU A 146 -9.10 -2.05 8.49
CA LEU A 146 -8.13 -1.46 9.42
C LEU A 146 -6.83 -2.28 9.51
N VAL A 147 -6.91 -3.60 9.25
CA VAL A 147 -5.76 -4.51 9.25
C VAL A 147 -4.74 -4.09 8.19
N ILE A 148 -5.18 -3.56 7.06
CA ILE A 148 -4.30 -3.05 6.00
C ILE A 148 -3.91 -1.60 6.24
N THR A 149 -4.86 -0.79 6.72
CA THR A 149 -4.66 0.65 6.85
C THR A 149 -3.62 1.02 7.91
N ILE A 150 -3.61 0.34 9.06
CA ILE A 150 -2.72 0.68 10.18
C ILE A 150 -1.23 0.46 9.82
N PRO A 151 -0.81 -0.70 9.28
CA PRO A 151 0.59 -0.93 8.92
C PRO A 151 1.07 0.01 7.81
N VAL A 152 0.20 0.35 6.85
CA VAL A 152 0.52 1.28 5.75
C VAL A 152 0.73 2.69 6.30
N LEU A 153 -0.14 3.14 7.21
CA LEU A 153 -0.01 4.44 7.86
C LEU A 153 1.26 4.51 8.72
N ALA A 154 1.51 3.50 9.53
CA ALA A 154 2.71 3.41 10.37
C ALA A 154 3.98 3.49 9.52
N ALA A 155 4.03 2.77 8.40
CA ALA A 155 5.13 2.84 7.45
C ALA A 155 5.29 4.25 6.86
N GLY A 156 4.19 4.88 6.43
CA GLY A 156 4.19 6.25 5.91
C GLY A 156 4.75 7.26 6.91
N VAL A 157 4.31 7.19 8.18
CA VAL A 157 4.81 8.06 9.26
C VAL A 157 6.30 7.81 9.53
N LEU A 158 6.74 6.56 9.60
CA LEU A 158 8.15 6.23 9.80
C LEU A 158 9.05 6.74 8.66
N PHE A 159 8.59 6.61 7.40
CA PHE A 159 9.29 7.19 6.25
C PHE A 159 9.30 8.72 6.30
N LEU A 160 8.22 9.36 6.78
CA LEU A 160 8.15 10.81 6.96
C LEU A 160 9.17 11.28 7.99
N ILE A 161 9.19 10.67 9.18
CA ILE A 161 10.14 10.98 10.26
C ILE A 161 11.57 10.83 9.75
N ALA A 162 11.89 9.71 9.09
CA ALA A 162 13.21 9.48 8.52
C ALA A 162 13.62 10.58 7.52
N SER A 163 12.67 11.16 6.78
CA SER A 163 12.94 12.19 5.78
C SER A 163 13.14 13.61 6.33
N PHE A 164 12.65 13.89 7.54
CA PHE A 164 12.89 15.16 8.22
C PHE A 164 14.24 15.17 8.91
N VAL A 165 14.60 14.04 9.52
CA VAL A 165 15.86 13.88 10.22
C VAL A 165 17.05 13.84 9.25
N ASP A 166 16.93 13.19 8.09
CA ASP A 166 17.96 13.24 7.03
C ASP A 166 18.26 14.69 6.58
N LYS A 167 17.25 15.58 6.53
CA LYS A 167 17.46 17.00 6.17
C LYS A 167 18.20 17.77 7.27
N GLN A 168 18.09 17.33 8.52
CA GLN A 168 18.74 17.98 9.64
C GLN A 168 20.24 17.66 9.67
N ASP A 169 20.62 16.41 9.36
CA ASP A 169 22.03 15.99 9.21
C ASP A 169 22.74 16.76 8.09
N ASP A 170 22.13 16.87 6.90
CA ASP A 170 22.72 17.63 5.77
C ASP A 170 22.97 19.11 6.13
N SER A 171 22.11 19.71 6.98
CA SER A 171 22.28 21.09 7.44
C SER A 171 23.28 21.27 8.59
N ALA A 172 23.65 20.19 9.26
CA ALA A 172 24.61 20.19 10.36
C ALA A 172 26.06 20.00 9.88
N GLU A 173 26.27 19.34 8.73
CA GLU A 173 27.59 19.18 8.09
C GLU A 173 28.05 20.43 7.29
N GLU A 174 27.16 21.38 7.02
CA GLU A 174 27.46 22.64 6.30
C GLU A 174 27.97 23.79 7.21
N LYS A 175 28.32 23.54 8.48
CA LYS A 175 28.85 24.55 9.42
C LYS A 175 30.25 24.19 9.92
#